data_AF-A0A2T2RRM4-F1
#
_entry.id   AF-A0A2T2RRM4-F1
#
_cell.length_a   1.000
_cell.length_b   1.000
_cell.length_c   1.000
_cell.angle_alpha   90.00
_cell.angle_beta   90.00
_cell.angle_gamma   90.00
#
_symmetry.space_group_name_H-M   'P 1'
#
loop_
_entity.id
_entity.type
_entity.pdbx_description
1 polymer ?
#
loop_
_entity_poly.entity_id
_entity_poly.type
_entity_poly.pdbx_seq_one_letter_code
_entity_poly.pdbx_strand_id
1 'polypeptide(L)'
;MLKKLFQKRVLKFLLGGGVAAAFNLLLISVMIEWLEFNTPLLRNVANTISIELSLILSFFIYRIWVWPGGVWTVQEVLWKQLPLYHISAGTAVISRIFIVFPLLDWLGVNYAVNTLAGILLSAAINYSISDRLVFKHKAKYTKNLSHVESSKLHYPEGLAPSRRDERNFYLTKTDKIVLSKPGYCSVDLFSIVIPAHNEAGGIAKTVQLISKMLDEEHIFYEILVVNDNSSDRTEKVLQQVSAENSHVCYINNYYPNGFGFAVRCGLENFQGDAVVIVMADNSDAPENIVDYYYKLQEGYECVFGSRFMKEGRVVNYPTHKLVVNRLANLFVQIIFGLKYNDTTNAFKAYRREVIEGIFPLLSHHFNLTVEMPLKAIVRGYSYTTVPITWRNRQTGVSKLKIKEMGSRYLFIVLYVFLEKMLSRGDYVRKQPLATTVRRETR
;
A
#
# COMPACT_ATOMS: atom_id res chain seq x y z
N MET A 1 29.66 7.56 -23.86
CA MET A 1 28.61 7.02 -22.96
C MET A 1 28.66 7.67 -21.55
N LEU A 2 29.83 7.75 -20.89
CA LEU A 2 29.96 8.37 -19.55
C LEU A 2 29.55 9.85 -19.46
N LYS A 3 29.96 10.72 -20.41
CA LYS A 3 29.56 12.16 -20.41
C LYS A 3 28.05 12.36 -20.42
N LYS A 4 27.31 11.57 -21.23
CA LYS A 4 25.83 11.62 -21.28
C LYS A 4 25.18 11.09 -19.99
N LEU A 5 25.75 10.05 -19.36
CA LEU A 5 25.29 9.53 -18.07
C LEU A 5 25.54 10.52 -16.93
N PHE A 6 26.70 11.16 -16.93
CA PHE A 6 27.08 12.19 -15.96
C PHE A 6 26.15 13.41 -16.05
N GLN A 7 25.91 13.93 -17.26
CA GLN A 7 24.94 15.01 -17.47
C GLN A 7 23.53 14.64 -16.96
N LYS A 8 23.07 13.41 -17.18
CA LYS A 8 21.76 12.95 -16.67
C LYS A 8 21.73 12.87 -15.13
N ARG A 9 22.82 12.46 -14.48
CA ARG A 9 22.87 12.37 -13.00
C ARG A 9 22.99 13.74 -12.34
N VAL A 10 23.84 14.61 -12.87
CA VAL A 10 24.02 15.97 -12.35
C VAL A 10 22.71 16.76 -12.43
N LEU A 11 21.98 16.66 -13.55
CA LEU A 11 20.68 17.34 -13.69
C LEU A 11 19.67 16.84 -12.65
N LYS A 12 19.56 15.51 -12.46
CA LYS A 12 18.69 14.93 -11.43
C LYS A 12 19.10 15.33 -10.02
N PHE A 13 20.40 15.44 -9.76
CA PHE A 13 20.93 15.89 -8.47
C PHE A 13 20.51 17.33 -8.18
N LEU A 14 20.70 18.24 -9.14
CA LEU A 14 20.29 19.65 -8.98
C LEU A 14 18.77 19.77 -8.79
N LEU A 15 17.97 19.02 -9.56
CA LEU A 15 16.51 19.00 -9.41
C LEU A 15 16.08 18.45 -8.04
N GLY A 16 16.69 17.35 -7.59
CA GLY A 16 16.40 16.79 -6.27
C GLY A 16 16.77 17.73 -5.13
N GLY A 17 17.87 18.48 -5.28
CA GLY A 17 18.26 19.53 -4.34
C GLY A 17 17.28 20.70 -4.32
N GLY A 18 16.79 21.12 -5.49
CA GLY A 18 15.73 22.13 -5.59
C GLY A 18 14.43 21.71 -4.89
N VAL A 19 14.01 20.45 -5.05
CA VAL A 19 12.85 19.89 -4.34
C VAL A 19 13.06 19.91 -2.83
N ALA A 20 14.24 19.50 -2.35
CA ALA A 20 14.56 19.52 -0.93
C ALA A 20 14.59 20.94 -0.34
N ALA A 21 15.10 21.92 -1.09
CA ALA A 21 15.10 23.33 -0.69
C ALA A 21 13.67 23.90 -0.62
N ALA A 22 12.82 23.60 -1.61
CA ALA A 22 11.41 24.00 -1.57
C ALA A 22 10.67 23.37 -0.38
N PHE A 23 10.96 22.09 -0.08
CA PHE A 23 10.42 21.41 1.09
C PHE A 23 10.90 22.01 2.41
N ASN A 24 12.18 22.41 2.49
CA ASN A 24 12.72 23.12 3.65
C ASN A 24 11.96 24.43 3.93
N LEU A 25 11.75 25.25 2.90
CA LEU A 25 11.00 26.50 3.02
C LEU A 25 9.55 26.26 3.44
N LEU A 26 8.89 25.23 2.86
CA LEU A 26 7.54 24.84 3.25
C LEU A 26 7.46 24.46 4.73
N LEU A 27 8.41 23.67 5.24
CA LEU A 27 8.45 23.27 6.64
C LEU A 27 8.64 24.47 7.56
N ILE A 28 9.54 25.40 7.20
CA ILE A 28 9.74 26.64 7.96
C ILE A 28 8.45 27.45 8.02
N SER A 29 7.79 27.68 6.87
CA SER A 29 6.51 28.40 6.80
C SER A 29 5.44 27.71 7.64
N VAL A 30 5.29 26.39 7.54
CA VAL A 30 4.32 25.64 8.34
C VAL A 30 4.59 25.79 9.84
N MET A 31 5.84 25.67 10.28
CA MET A 31 6.17 25.75 11.70
C MET A 31 5.99 27.17 12.25
N ILE A 32 6.35 28.20 11.48
CA ILE A 32 6.24 29.58 11.93
C ILE A 32 4.79 30.07 11.85
N GLU A 33 4.13 29.89 10.72
CA GLU A 33 2.80 30.47 10.44
C GLU A 33 1.67 29.63 11.03
N TRP A 34 1.81 28.29 11.03
CA TRP A 34 0.72 27.40 11.44
C TRP A 34 0.90 26.80 12.83
N LEU A 35 2.15 26.59 13.27
CA LEU A 35 2.45 26.12 14.63
C LEU A 35 2.88 27.25 15.57
N GLU A 36 2.83 28.50 15.11
CA GLU A 36 3.10 29.72 15.90
C GLU A 36 4.49 29.73 16.54
N PHE A 37 5.54 29.23 15.84
CA PHE A 37 6.93 29.30 16.28
C PHE A 37 7.47 30.74 16.16
N ASN A 38 6.94 31.64 16.98
CA ASN A 38 7.09 33.09 16.84
C ASN A 38 8.26 33.68 17.65
N THR A 39 8.79 32.95 18.63
CA THR A 39 9.95 33.41 19.40
C THR A 39 11.25 33.15 18.63
N PRO A 40 12.32 33.95 18.84
CA PRO A 40 13.62 33.72 18.21
C PRO A 40 14.16 32.30 18.42
N LEU A 41 13.95 31.75 19.63
CA LEU A 41 14.33 30.38 19.95
C LEU A 41 13.55 29.36 19.11
N LEU A 42 12.22 29.50 19.05
CA LEU A 42 11.37 28.59 18.27
C LEU A 42 11.67 28.68 16.77
N ARG A 43 11.96 29.86 16.22
CA ARG A 43 12.37 30.01 14.82
C ARG A 43 13.68 29.29 14.52
N ASN A 44 14.66 29.36 15.42
CA ASN A 44 15.91 28.60 15.28
C ASN A 44 15.66 27.09 15.36
N VAL A 45 14.75 26.64 16.23
CA VAL A 45 14.32 25.23 16.29
C VAL A 45 13.64 24.81 14.99
N ALA A 46 12.74 25.63 14.43
CA ALA A 46 12.09 25.37 13.15
C ALA A 46 13.11 25.26 12.01
N ASN A 47 14.08 26.17 11.95
CA ASN A 47 15.16 26.12 10.95
C ASN A 47 15.97 24.84 11.08
N THR A 48 16.37 24.47 12.29
CA THR A 48 17.16 23.25 12.56
C THR A 48 16.40 22.00 12.12
N ILE A 49 15.15 21.85 12.56
CA ILE A 49 14.30 20.71 12.21
C ILE A 49 14.06 20.65 10.70
N SER A 50 13.78 21.78 10.07
CA SER A 50 13.53 21.85 8.63
C SER A 50 14.77 21.48 7.82
N ILE A 51 15.96 21.90 8.26
CA ILE A 51 17.24 21.56 7.59
C ILE A 51 17.45 20.05 7.67
N GLU A 52 17.36 19.44 8.85
CA GLU A 52 17.55 18.01 9.03
C GLU A 52 16.55 17.17 8.22
N LEU A 53 15.26 17.51 8.27
CA LEU A 53 14.23 16.81 7.49
C LEU A 53 14.43 16.96 5.98
N SER A 54 14.88 18.13 5.52
CA SER A 54 15.19 18.35 4.11
C SER A 54 16.44 17.60 3.65
N LEU A 55 17.46 17.46 4.51
CA LEU A 55 18.65 16.67 4.24
C LEU A 55 18.30 15.18 4.12
N ILE A 56 17.49 14.65 5.04
CA ILE A 56 17.00 13.28 4.98
C ILE A 56 16.17 13.05 3.71
N LEU A 57 15.25 13.96 3.36
CA LEU A 57 14.48 13.86 2.13
C LEU A 57 15.40 13.85 0.89
N SER A 58 16.36 14.77 0.82
CA SER A 58 17.31 14.86 -0.29
C SER A 58 18.15 13.60 -0.43
N PHE A 59 18.58 12.99 0.68
CA PHE A 59 19.28 11.72 0.69
C PHE A 59 18.47 10.62 -0.02
N PHE A 60 17.20 10.46 0.31
CA PHE A 60 16.35 9.44 -0.31
C PHE A 60 16.06 9.74 -1.77
N ILE A 61 15.80 11.00 -2.13
CA ILE A 61 15.66 11.41 -3.54
C ILE A 61 16.91 11.01 -4.32
N TYR A 62 18.09 11.32 -3.80
CA TYR A 62 19.36 11.01 -4.44
C TYR A 62 19.64 9.51 -4.53
N ARG A 63 19.46 8.78 -3.42
CA ARG A 63 19.67 7.34 -3.36
C ARG A 63 18.79 6.57 -4.34
N ILE A 64 17.54 7.02 -4.53
CA ILE A 64 16.54 6.33 -5.36
C ILE A 64 16.62 6.79 -6.82
N TRP A 65 16.74 8.10 -7.05
CA TRP A 65 16.53 8.68 -8.38
C TRP A 65 17.83 9.03 -9.12
N VAL A 66 18.86 9.46 -8.40
CA VAL A 66 20.16 9.88 -8.95
C VAL A 66 21.13 8.69 -9.03
N TRP A 67 21.20 7.89 -7.96
CA TRP A 67 22.06 6.69 -7.84
C TRP A 67 21.27 5.39 -7.66
N PRO A 68 20.39 5.01 -8.62
CA PRO A 68 19.61 3.79 -8.52
C PRO A 68 20.49 2.54 -8.53
N GLY A 69 20.16 1.57 -7.66
CA GLY A 69 20.77 0.23 -7.64
C GLY A 69 21.58 -0.10 -6.39
N GLY A 70 22.03 -1.36 -6.30
CA GLY A 70 22.74 -1.93 -5.15
C GLY A 70 21.77 -2.44 -4.09
N VAL A 71 22.08 -3.58 -3.46
CA VAL A 71 21.32 -4.05 -2.29
C VAL A 71 21.69 -3.15 -1.12
N TRP A 72 20.70 -2.58 -0.43
CA TRP A 72 20.92 -1.74 0.74
C TRP A 72 20.08 -2.27 1.89
N THR A 73 20.68 -2.35 3.07
CA THR A 73 19.99 -2.67 4.31
C THR A 73 19.70 -1.39 5.08
N VAL A 74 18.68 -1.40 5.92
CA VAL A 74 18.35 -0.26 6.80
C VAL A 74 19.54 0.11 7.70
N GLN A 75 20.28 -0.90 8.18
CA GLN A 75 21.50 -0.68 8.95
C GLN A 75 22.59 0.05 8.15
N GLU A 76 22.82 -0.32 6.88
CA GLU A 76 23.81 0.36 6.06
C GLU A 76 23.38 1.81 5.75
N VAL A 77 22.08 2.04 5.54
CA VAL A 77 21.56 3.40 5.35
C VAL A 77 21.76 4.23 6.61
N LEU A 78 21.28 3.77 7.77
CA LEU A 78 21.29 4.54 9.02
C LEU A 78 22.69 4.77 9.58
N TRP A 79 23.55 3.75 9.57
CA TRP A 79 24.85 3.82 10.26
C TRP A 79 26.02 4.20 9.37
N LYS A 80 25.82 4.26 8.05
CA LYS A 80 26.92 4.55 7.12
C LYS A 80 26.54 5.56 6.05
N GLN A 81 25.51 5.30 5.24
CA GLN A 81 25.21 6.19 4.11
C GLN A 81 24.66 7.53 4.57
N LEU A 82 23.74 7.55 5.55
CA LEU A 82 23.13 8.77 6.05
C LEU A 82 24.17 9.65 6.79
N PRO A 83 25.02 9.14 7.71
CA PRO A 83 26.09 9.94 8.30
C PRO A 83 27.10 10.46 7.26
N LEU A 84 27.53 9.62 6.32
CA LEU A 84 28.44 10.05 5.25
C LEU A 84 27.82 11.14 4.37
N TYR A 85 26.51 11.07 4.14
CA TYR A 85 25.79 12.09 3.40
C TYR A 85 25.71 13.42 4.16
N HIS A 86 25.50 13.39 5.48
CA HIS A 86 25.55 14.61 6.30
C HIS A 86 26.95 15.22 6.30
N ILE A 87 28.01 14.39 6.36
CA ILE A 87 29.39 14.86 6.20
C ILE A 87 29.60 15.48 4.81
N SER A 88 29.06 14.86 3.75
CA SER A 88 29.14 15.39 2.38
C SER A 88 28.47 16.76 2.24
N ALA A 89 27.22 16.87 2.69
CA ALA A 89 26.46 18.12 2.65
C ALA A 89 27.09 19.20 3.54
N GLY A 90 27.50 18.83 4.76
CA GLY A 90 28.19 19.72 5.70
C GLY A 90 29.52 20.24 5.14
N THR A 91 30.32 19.38 4.50
CA THR A 91 31.58 19.78 3.85
C THR A 91 31.32 20.79 2.72
N ALA A 92 30.27 20.58 1.93
CA ALA A 92 29.90 21.52 0.86
C ALA A 92 29.46 22.89 1.42
N VAL A 93 28.75 22.92 2.54
CA VAL A 93 28.34 24.16 3.22
C VAL A 93 29.53 24.87 3.86
N ILE A 94 30.37 24.15 4.60
CA ILE A 94 31.59 24.70 5.23
C ILE A 94 32.53 25.27 4.18
N SER A 95 32.77 24.51 3.09
CA SER A 95 33.62 24.98 1.99
C SER A 95 33.07 26.26 1.34
N ARG A 96 31.73 26.40 1.23
CA ARG A 96 31.10 27.63 0.75
C ARG A 96 31.46 28.82 1.63
N ILE A 97 31.24 28.69 2.94
CA ILE A 97 31.32 29.79 3.90
C ILE A 97 32.77 30.23 4.10
N PHE A 98 33.69 29.28 4.22
CA PHE A 98 35.06 29.57 4.66
C PHE A 98 36.09 29.61 3.53
N ILE A 99 35.77 29.09 2.34
CA ILE A 99 36.73 29.01 1.22
C ILE A 99 36.19 29.76 0.02
N VAL A 100 35.06 29.31 -0.53
CA VAL A 100 34.57 29.80 -1.83
C VAL A 100 34.14 31.25 -1.75
N PHE A 101 33.31 31.60 -0.75
CA PHE A 101 32.77 32.94 -0.63
C PHE A 101 33.86 33.98 -0.34
N PRO A 102 34.77 33.79 0.64
CA PRO A 102 35.86 34.73 0.90
C PRO A 102 36.85 34.86 -0.27
N LEU A 103 37.13 33.77 -0.99
CA LEU A 103 38.03 33.81 -2.14
C LEU A 103 37.45 34.63 -3.30
N LEU A 104 36.17 34.43 -3.63
CA LEU A 104 35.52 35.18 -4.70
C LEU A 104 35.32 36.65 -4.31
N ASP A 105 35.06 36.93 -3.04
CA ASP A 105 34.97 38.29 -2.50
C ASP A 105 36.34 39.01 -2.58
N TRP A 106 37.42 38.32 -2.20
CA TRP A 106 38.79 38.81 -2.34
C TRP A 106 39.17 39.09 -3.81
N LEU A 107 38.63 38.33 -4.76
CA LEU A 107 38.80 38.55 -6.20
C LEU A 107 37.92 39.69 -6.75
N GLY A 108 37.14 40.37 -5.91
CA GLY A 108 36.28 41.49 -6.31
C GLY A 108 35.01 41.08 -7.06
N VAL A 109 34.58 39.82 -6.95
CA VAL A 109 33.35 39.34 -7.59
C VAL A 109 32.13 39.93 -6.89
N ASN A 110 31.21 40.53 -7.65
CA ASN A 110 29.96 41.06 -7.12
C ASN A 110 29.20 40.00 -6.29
N TYR A 111 28.60 40.43 -5.17
CA TYR A 111 27.87 39.59 -4.22
C TYR A 111 26.87 38.60 -4.87
N ALA A 112 26.08 39.04 -5.85
CA ALA A 112 25.10 38.18 -6.51
C ALA A 112 25.78 37.05 -7.30
N VAL A 113 26.85 37.38 -8.02
CA VAL A 113 27.65 36.42 -8.79
C VAL A 113 28.41 35.48 -7.87
N ASN A 114 28.97 36.01 -6.77
CA ASN A 114 29.64 35.21 -5.73
C ASN A 114 28.67 34.20 -5.11
N THR A 115 27.47 34.63 -4.75
CA THR A 115 26.43 33.77 -4.18
C THR A 115 26.05 32.63 -5.12
N LEU A 116 25.81 32.93 -6.40
CA LEU A 116 25.47 31.92 -7.41
C LEU A 116 26.62 30.95 -7.67
N ALA A 117 27.84 31.47 -7.83
CA ALA A 117 29.05 30.65 -8.02
C ALA A 117 29.30 29.74 -6.81
N GLY A 118 29.11 30.26 -5.60
CA GLY A 118 29.20 29.50 -4.36
C GLY A 118 28.20 28.35 -4.29
N ILE A 119 26.93 28.59 -4.64
CA ILE A 119 25.90 27.54 -4.67
C ILE A 119 26.27 26.43 -5.67
N LEU A 120 26.70 26.80 -6.88
CA LEU A 120 27.07 25.84 -7.92
C LEU A 120 28.29 25.01 -7.52
N LEU A 121 29.33 25.64 -6.97
CA LEU A 121 30.55 24.96 -6.56
C LEU A 121 30.29 24.03 -5.36
N SER A 122 29.51 24.47 -4.37
CA SER A 122 29.07 23.62 -3.27
C SER A 122 28.24 22.42 -3.74
N ALA A 123 27.33 22.62 -4.70
CA ALA A 123 26.58 21.52 -5.28
C ALA A 123 27.51 20.50 -5.99
N ALA A 124 28.55 20.97 -6.69
CA ALA A 124 29.54 20.12 -7.33
C ALA A 124 30.39 19.33 -6.31
N ILE A 125 30.79 19.97 -5.20
CA ILE A 125 31.51 19.32 -4.09
C ILE A 125 30.63 18.23 -3.46
N ASN A 126 29.38 18.57 -3.10
CA ASN A 126 28.44 17.63 -2.50
C ASN A 126 28.19 16.44 -3.43
N TYR A 127 27.97 16.68 -4.73
CA TYR A 127 27.79 15.63 -5.72
C TYR A 127 29.00 14.69 -5.78
N SER A 128 30.20 15.24 -5.84
CA SER A 128 31.45 14.47 -6.01
C SER A 128 31.74 13.58 -4.80
N ILE A 129 31.51 14.10 -3.60
CA ILE A 129 31.68 13.34 -2.35
C ILE A 129 30.59 12.26 -2.25
N SER A 130 29.34 12.61 -2.56
CA SER A 130 28.21 11.68 -2.53
C SER A 130 28.39 10.50 -3.50
N ASP A 131 28.79 10.76 -4.75
CA ASP A 131 29.03 9.71 -5.75
C ASP A 131 30.15 8.75 -5.33
N ARG A 132 31.23 9.27 -4.75
CA ARG A 132 32.42 8.48 -4.40
C ARG A 132 32.34 7.76 -3.07
N LEU A 133 31.75 8.38 -2.05
CA LEU A 133 31.82 7.90 -0.66
C LEU A 133 30.47 7.40 -0.16
N VAL A 134 29.37 8.08 -0.50
CA VAL A 134 28.03 7.75 0.02
C VAL A 134 27.41 6.61 -0.79
N PHE A 135 27.44 6.70 -2.12
CA PHE A 135 26.70 5.81 -3.01
C PHE A 135 27.59 4.84 -3.82
N LYS A 136 28.79 4.52 -3.32
CA LYS A 136 29.74 3.63 -3.99
C LYS A 136 29.22 2.19 -4.08
N HIS A 137 29.00 1.68 -5.28
CA HIS A 137 28.70 0.26 -5.52
C HIS A 137 29.92 -0.63 -5.26
N LYS A 138 29.83 -1.55 -4.29
CA LYS A 138 30.72 -2.72 -4.26
C LYS A 138 30.09 -3.85 -5.09
N ALA A 139 30.75 -4.23 -6.18
CA ALA A 139 30.40 -5.43 -6.93
C ALA A 139 30.80 -6.67 -6.10
N LYS A 140 29.86 -7.22 -5.33
CA LYS A 140 30.05 -8.50 -4.66
C LYS A 140 28.66 -9.07 -4.38
N TYR A 141 28.21 -10.06 -5.15
CA TYR A 141 27.28 -11.14 -4.74
C TYR A 141 26.98 -12.04 -5.94
N THR A 142 27.94 -12.92 -6.27
CA THR A 142 27.71 -14.10 -7.12
C THR A 142 28.54 -15.25 -6.54
N LYS A 143 28.11 -15.79 -5.40
CA LYS A 143 28.50 -17.11 -4.86
C LYS A 143 27.80 -17.26 -3.52
N ASN A 144 27.34 -18.49 -3.23
CA ASN A 144 26.65 -18.92 -2.01
C ASN A 144 25.11 -18.91 -2.09
N LEU A 145 24.57 -19.66 -3.05
CA LEU A 145 23.31 -20.38 -2.87
C LEU A 145 23.62 -21.88 -2.90
N SER A 146 24.05 -22.43 -1.77
CA SER A 146 24.06 -23.87 -1.51
C SER A 146 24.15 -24.06 0.00
N HIS A 147 23.19 -24.81 0.56
CA HIS A 147 22.99 -25.16 1.97
C HIS A 147 22.19 -24.16 2.81
N VAL A 148 20.88 -24.42 2.92
CA VAL A 148 20.16 -24.28 4.20
C VAL A 148 19.20 -25.46 4.34
N GLU A 149 19.41 -26.23 5.40
CA GLU A 149 18.64 -27.41 5.82
C GLU A 149 17.21 -27.08 6.26
N SER A 150 16.36 -28.09 6.19
CA SER A 150 14.95 -28.08 6.58
C SER A 150 14.76 -27.88 8.09
N SER A 151 14.29 -26.71 8.51
CA SER A 151 13.74 -26.50 9.85
C SER A 151 12.20 -26.50 9.81
N LYS A 152 11.59 -27.35 10.63
CA LYS A 152 10.13 -27.48 10.81
C LYS A 152 9.47 -26.16 11.22
N LEU A 153 8.25 -25.93 10.73
CA LEU A 153 7.40 -24.77 11.03
C LEU A 153 7.18 -24.60 12.55
N HIS A 154 7.23 -23.35 13.02
CA HIS A 154 6.67 -22.94 14.31
C HIS A 154 5.61 -21.86 14.03
N TYR A 155 4.35 -22.15 14.41
CA TYR A 155 3.29 -21.14 14.45
C TYR A 155 3.48 -20.30 15.73
N PRO A 156 3.30 -18.97 15.70
CA PRO A 156 3.18 -18.20 16.92
C PRO A 156 1.84 -18.54 17.60
N GLU A 157 1.90 -19.02 18.85
CA GLU A 157 0.72 -19.25 19.67
C GLU A 157 0.05 -17.90 20.02
N GLY A 158 -1.24 -17.77 19.72
CA GLY A 158 -2.05 -16.63 20.14
C GLY A 158 -3.31 -16.44 19.30
N LEU A 159 -4.45 -16.95 19.80
CA LEU A 159 -5.83 -16.80 19.32
C LEU A 159 -6.21 -17.64 18.09
N ALA A 160 -6.37 -18.95 18.31
CA ALA A 160 -7.20 -19.78 17.44
C ALA A 160 -8.69 -19.44 17.67
N PRO A 161 -9.49 -19.12 16.64
CA PRO A 161 -10.93 -19.15 16.76
C PRO A 161 -11.39 -20.61 16.95
N SER A 162 -12.11 -20.86 18.04
CA SER A 162 -12.72 -22.14 18.34
C SER A 162 -13.94 -22.39 17.45
N ARG A 163 -13.75 -23.08 16.32
CA ARG A 163 -14.80 -23.93 15.71
C ARG A 163 -14.20 -24.85 14.65
N ARG A 164 -14.06 -26.13 14.99
CA ARG A 164 -14.04 -27.21 14.00
C ARG A 164 -15.49 -27.64 13.82
N ASP A 165 -16.07 -27.33 12.66
CA ASP A 165 -17.32 -27.98 12.23
C ASP A 165 -16.91 -29.08 11.25
N GLU A 166 -16.96 -30.32 11.72
CA GLU A 166 -16.94 -31.52 10.87
C GLU A 166 -18.25 -31.56 10.08
N ARG A 167 -18.24 -31.41 8.74
CA ARG A 167 -19.39 -31.82 7.94
C ARG A 167 -19.00 -32.57 6.67
N ASN A 168 -19.62 -33.75 6.58
CA ASN A 168 -19.55 -34.77 5.55
C ASN A 168 -19.98 -34.25 4.17
N PHE A 169 -19.20 -34.60 3.15
CA PHE A 169 -19.52 -34.39 1.74
C PHE A 169 -20.62 -35.35 1.27
N TYR A 170 -21.70 -34.81 0.72
CA TYR A 170 -22.51 -35.49 -0.29
C TYR A 170 -22.12 -34.93 -1.66
N LEU A 171 -21.51 -35.78 -2.49
CA LEU A 171 -21.19 -35.49 -3.88
C LEU A 171 -22.37 -35.84 -4.77
N THR A 172 -22.88 -34.88 -5.54
CA THR A 172 -23.59 -35.15 -6.79
C THR A 172 -22.88 -34.45 -7.94
N LYS A 173 -22.71 -35.23 -9.01
CA LYS A 173 -21.77 -35.08 -10.12
C LYS A 173 -22.45 -34.39 -11.29
N THR A 174 -21.93 -33.26 -11.79
CA THR A 174 -22.03 -32.91 -13.22
C THR A 174 -20.92 -31.94 -13.64
N ASP A 175 -20.18 -32.32 -14.65
CA ASP A 175 -18.92 -31.71 -15.12
C ASP A 175 -19.10 -30.49 -16.03
N LYS A 176 -18.27 -29.47 -15.81
CA LYS A 176 -17.59 -28.68 -16.87
C LYS A 176 -16.18 -28.36 -16.38
N ILE A 177 -15.18 -28.98 -17.00
CA ILE A 177 -13.77 -28.87 -16.62
C ILE A 177 -13.20 -27.55 -17.17
N VAL A 178 -13.03 -26.56 -16.29
CA VAL A 178 -12.13 -25.43 -16.52
C VAL A 178 -10.73 -25.92 -16.16
N LEU A 179 -9.82 -25.92 -17.13
CA LEU A 179 -8.41 -26.30 -16.94
C LEU A 179 -7.72 -25.29 -16.00
N SER A 180 -7.75 -25.55 -14.69
CA SER A 180 -6.88 -24.87 -13.74
C SER A 180 -5.44 -25.34 -13.93
N LYS A 181 -4.46 -24.43 -13.77
CA LYS A 181 -3.05 -24.82 -13.70
C LYS A 181 -2.89 -25.88 -12.60
N PRO A 182 -2.09 -26.93 -12.80
CA PRO A 182 -1.87 -27.96 -11.79
C PRO A 182 -1.26 -27.30 -10.54
N GLY A 183 -2.02 -27.20 -9.45
CA GLY A 183 -1.54 -26.62 -8.19
C GLY A 183 -2.60 -26.00 -7.29
N TYR A 184 -3.61 -25.31 -7.85
CA TYR A 184 -4.58 -24.52 -7.07
C TYR A 184 -6.00 -25.09 -7.17
N CYS A 185 -6.70 -25.13 -6.02
CA CYS A 185 -8.13 -25.47 -5.98
C CYS A 185 -8.95 -24.38 -6.67
N SER A 186 -9.98 -24.80 -7.40
CA SER A 186 -11.00 -23.89 -7.93
C SER A 186 -11.66 -23.11 -6.80
N VAL A 187 -12.14 -21.91 -7.11
CA VAL A 187 -13.08 -21.17 -6.27
C VAL A 187 -14.46 -21.70 -6.63
N ASP A 188 -15.03 -22.55 -5.77
CA ASP A 188 -16.33 -23.15 -5.98
C ASP A 188 -17.42 -22.24 -5.40
N LEU A 189 -17.23 -21.69 -4.19
CA LEU A 189 -18.10 -20.68 -3.59
C LEU A 189 -17.38 -19.33 -3.50
N PHE A 190 -17.92 -18.29 -4.13
CA PHE A 190 -17.37 -16.94 -4.06
C PHE A 190 -18.18 -16.04 -3.11
N SER A 191 -17.53 -15.52 -2.07
CA SER A 191 -18.18 -14.64 -1.09
C SER A 191 -18.05 -13.17 -1.46
N ILE A 192 -19.15 -12.44 -1.39
CA ILE A 192 -19.18 -10.99 -1.56
C ILE A 192 -19.48 -10.38 -0.19
N VAL A 193 -18.47 -9.74 0.42
CA VAL A 193 -18.62 -9.06 1.71
C VAL A 193 -18.88 -7.58 1.49
N ILE A 194 -20.01 -7.09 1.98
CA ILE A 194 -20.46 -5.70 1.81
C ILE A 194 -20.62 -5.03 3.18
N PRO A 195 -19.69 -4.18 3.62
CA PRO A 195 -19.90 -3.34 4.81
C PRO A 195 -20.90 -2.21 4.49
N ALA A 196 -21.93 -2.06 5.32
CA ALA A 196 -23.01 -1.08 5.15
C ALA A 196 -23.25 -0.28 6.42
N HIS A 197 -23.20 1.06 6.35
CA HIS A 197 -23.55 1.96 7.45
C HIS A 197 -24.45 3.08 6.95
N ASN A 198 -25.72 3.07 7.36
CA ASN A 198 -26.73 4.03 6.90
C ASN A 198 -26.88 4.07 5.37
N GLU A 199 -27.09 2.89 4.77
CA GLU A 199 -27.17 2.68 3.32
C GLU A 199 -28.58 2.23 2.87
N ALA A 200 -29.61 2.54 3.65
CA ALA A 200 -30.99 2.11 3.39
C ALA A 200 -31.50 2.50 1.99
N GLY A 201 -30.99 3.59 1.42
CA GLY A 201 -31.40 4.08 0.10
C GLY A 201 -30.74 3.36 -1.09
N GLY A 202 -29.66 2.62 -0.88
CA GLY A 202 -28.86 2.03 -1.97
C GLY A 202 -28.64 0.53 -1.86
N ILE A 203 -28.59 -0.02 -0.65
CA ILE A 203 -28.09 -1.39 -0.41
C ILE A 203 -28.88 -2.48 -1.15
N ALA A 204 -30.21 -2.38 -1.21
CA ALA A 204 -31.03 -3.36 -1.92
C ALA A 204 -30.70 -3.42 -3.42
N LYS A 205 -30.53 -2.25 -4.05
CA LYS A 205 -30.16 -2.15 -5.46
C LYS A 205 -28.75 -2.73 -5.71
N THR A 206 -27.80 -2.42 -4.84
CA THR A 206 -26.43 -2.96 -4.93
C THR A 206 -26.45 -4.49 -4.88
N VAL A 207 -27.15 -5.08 -3.91
CA VAL A 207 -27.28 -6.55 -3.77
C VAL A 207 -27.97 -7.18 -4.98
N GLN A 208 -29.05 -6.58 -5.48
CA GLN A 208 -29.77 -7.08 -6.66
C GLN A 208 -28.92 -7.05 -7.93
N LEU A 209 -28.16 -5.97 -8.15
CA LEU A 209 -27.27 -5.84 -9.31
C LEU A 209 -26.15 -6.88 -9.29
N ILE A 210 -25.54 -7.09 -8.12
CA ILE A 210 -24.47 -8.10 -7.94
C ILE A 210 -25.04 -9.50 -8.14
N SER A 211 -26.17 -9.82 -7.50
CA SER A 211 -26.82 -11.14 -7.62
C SER A 211 -27.14 -11.48 -9.07
N LYS A 212 -27.85 -10.58 -9.75
CA LYS A 212 -28.24 -10.74 -11.15
C LYS A 212 -27.03 -11.05 -12.03
N MET A 213 -25.96 -10.28 -11.87
CA MET A 213 -24.75 -10.45 -12.66
C MET A 213 -24.11 -11.82 -12.39
N LEU A 214 -23.99 -12.25 -11.13
CA LEU A 214 -23.37 -13.54 -10.78
C LEU A 214 -24.20 -14.72 -11.28
N ASP A 215 -25.53 -14.60 -11.23
CA ASP A 215 -26.47 -15.57 -11.79
C ASP A 215 -26.32 -15.70 -13.31
N GLU A 216 -26.21 -14.58 -14.03
CA GLU A 216 -25.99 -14.52 -15.48
C GLU A 216 -24.68 -15.20 -15.90
N GLU A 217 -23.64 -15.08 -15.08
CA GLU A 217 -22.33 -15.72 -15.29
C GLU A 217 -22.23 -17.14 -14.70
N HIS A 218 -23.32 -17.67 -14.12
CA HIS A 218 -23.36 -18.99 -13.48
C HIS A 218 -22.29 -19.20 -12.40
N ILE A 219 -21.93 -18.14 -11.67
CA ILE A 219 -20.97 -18.21 -10.56
C ILE A 219 -21.75 -18.61 -9.31
N PHE A 220 -21.26 -19.60 -8.55
CA PHE A 220 -21.88 -19.96 -7.27
C PHE A 220 -21.35 -19.04 -6.17
N TYR A 221 -22.27 -18.38 -5.43
CA TYR A 221 -21.90 -17.27 -4.55
C TYR A 221 -22.75 -17.19 -3.28
N GLU A 222 -22.21 -16.43 -2.33
CA GLU A 222 -22.97 -15.84 -1.22
C GLU A 222 -22.69 -14.34 -1.13
N ILE A 223 -23.69 -13.57 -0.72
CA ILE A 223 -23.54 -12.15 -0.38
C ILE A 223 -23.75 -12.00 1.12
N LEU A 224 -22.69 -11.62 1.82
CA LEU A 224 -22.70 -11.33 3.25
C LEU A 224 -22.66 -9.81 3.46
N VAL A 225 -23.79 -9.22 3.82
CA VAL A 225 -23.85 -7.80 4.18
C VAL A 225 -23.59 -7.63 5.68
N VAL A 226 -22.61 -6.80 6.02
CA VAL A 226 -22.30 -6.46 7.42
C VAL A 226 -22.90 -5.10 7.74
N ASN A 227 -23.97 -5.09 8.52
CA ASN A 227 -24.58 -3.87 9.04
C ASN A 227 -23.71 -3.28 10.16
N ASP A 228 -23.01 -2.20 9.88
CA ASP A 228 -22.08 -1.52 10.78
C ASP A 228 -22.81 -0.57 11.74
N ASN A 229 -23.69 -1.14 12.57
CA ASN A 229 -24.47 -0.43 13.59
C ASN A 229 -25.20 0.80 13.00
N SER A 230 -25.98 0.58 11.95
CA SER A 230 -26.77 1.64 11.31
C SER A 230 -27.84 2.19 12.25
N SER A 231 -28.09 3.50 12.13
CA SER A 231 -29.13 4.23 12.89
C SER A 231 -30.38 4.50 12.05
N ASP A 232 -30.33 4.25 10.75
CA ASP A 232 -31.44 4.41 9.81
C ASP A 232 -32.19 3.09 9.57
N ARG A 233 -32.91 2.98 8.45
CA ARG A 233 -33.70 1.78 8.11
C ARG A 233 -32.87 0.67 7.45
N THR A 234 -31.54 0.75 7.43
CA THR A 234 -30.68 -0.22 6.71
C THR A 234 -30.96 -1.66 7.14
N GLU A 235 -31.06 -1.93 8.44
CA GLU A 235 -31.31 -3.29 8.94
C GLU A 235 -32.66 -3.85 8.46
N LYS A 236 -33.72 -3.01 8.44
CA LYS A 236 -35.04 -3.43 7.93
C LYS A 236 -34.99 -3.80 6.45
N VAL A 237 -34.22 -3.04 5.66
CA VAL A 237 -34.02 -3.35 4.23
C VAL A 237 -33.25 -4.67 4.09
N LEU A 238 -32.23 -4.91 4.92
CA LEU A 238 -31.46 -6.16 4.88
C LEU A 238 -32.28 -7.38 5.27
N GLN A 239 -33.18 -7.26 6.25
CA GLN A 239 -34.13 -8.32 6.60
C GLN A 239 -35.00 -8.72 5.41
N GLN A 240 -35.54 -7.73 4.70
CA GLN A 240 -36.36 -7.97 3.51
C GLN A 240 -35.54 -8.63 2.39
N VAL A 241 -34.38 -8.06 2.04
CA VAL A 241 -33.53 -8.57 0.95
C VAL A 241 -33.05 -10.00 1.22
N SER A 242 -32.70 -10.32 2.47
CA SER A 242 -32.28 -11.66 2.86
C SER A 242 -33.43 -12.67 2.83
N ALA A 243 -34.67 -12.24 3.11
CA ALA A 243 -35.86 -13.09 2.98
C ALA A 243 -36.24 -13.37 1.51
N GLU A 244 -35.95 -12.42 0.61
CA GLU A 244 -36.27 -12.52 -0.82
C GLU A 244 -35.21 -13.29 -1.63
N ASN A 245 -33.96 -13.36 -1.15
CA ASN A 245 -32.86 -14.02 -1.85
C ASN A 245 -32.04 -14.92 -0.90
N SER A 246 -32.09 -16.24 -1.13
CA SER A 246 -31.39 -17.24 -0.31
C SER A 246 -29.86 -17.18 -0.39
N HIS A 247 -29.30 -16.51 -1.40
CA HIS A 247 -27.86 -16.26 -1.50
C HIS A 247 -27.41 -15.06 -0.66
N VAL A 248 -28.34 -14.30 -0.08
CA VAL A 248 -28.03 -13.09 0.68
C VAL A 248 -28.29 -13.33 2.17
N CYS A 249 -27.27 -13.11 2.97
CA CYS A 249 -27.37 -13.05 4.42
C CYS A 249 -26.85 -11.70 4.94
N TYR A 250 -27.28 -11.33 6.13
CA TYR A 250 -26.72 -10.17 6.81
C TYR A 250 -26.38 -10.49 8.26
N ILE A 251 -25.38 -9.79 8.78
CA ILE A 251 -24.99 -9.83 10.19
C ILE A 251 -24.80 -8.41 10.70
N ASN A 252 -25.10 -8.20 11.98
CA ASN A 252 -24.78 -6.95 12.66
C ASN A 252 -23.32 -6.98 13.12
N ASN A 253 -22.59 -5.88 12.92
CA ASN A 253 -21.20 -5.76 13.32
C ASN A 253 -21.09 -5.84 14.86
N TYR A 254 -20.45 -6.87 15.39
CA TYR A 254 -20.21 -7.03 16.83
C TYR A 254 -19.06 -6.16 17.36
N TYR A 255 -18.33 -5.48 16.46
CA TYR A 255 -17.37 -4.44 16.83
C TYR A 255 -18.03 -3.03 16.83
N PRO A 256 -17.37 -2.01 17.40
CA PRO A 256 -17.78 -0.61 17.23
C PRO A 256 -17.77 -0.17 15.76
N ASN A 257 -18.50 0.92 15.46
CA ASN A 257 -18.60 1.46 14.10
C ASN A 257 -17.23 1.74 13.47
N GLY A 258 -17.06 1.29 12.24
CA GLY A 258 -15.86 1.54 11.47
C GLY A 258 -15.73 0.59 10.30
N PHE A 259 -15.44 1.13 9.11
CA PHE A 259 -15.25 0.34 7.90
C PHE A 259 -14.33 -0.87 8.09
N GLY A 260 -13.20 -0.70 8.80
CA GLY A 260 -12.25 -1.79 9.02
C GLY A 260 -12.84 -2.88 9.92
N PHE A 261 -13.55 -2.49 10.97
CA PHE A 261 -14.27 -3.40 11.86
C PHE A 261 -15.40 -4.15 11.15
N ALA A 262 -16.21 -3.46 10.35
CA ALA A 262 -17.28 -4.09 9.58
C ALA A 262 -16.74 -5.11 8.57
N VAL A 263 -15.67 -4.78 7.85
CA VAL A 263 -15.02 -5.74 6.95
C VAL A 263 -14.44 -6.91 7.73
N ARG A 264 -13.76 -6.68 8.87
CA ARG A 264 -13.24 -7.76 9.72
C ARG A 264 -14.34 -8.71 10.19
N CYS A 265 -15.47 -8.17 10.65
CA CYS A 265 -16.65 -8.96 11.00
C CYS A 265 -17.10 -9.85 9.83
N GLY A 266 -17.12 -9.34 8.61
CA GLY A 266 -17.43 -10.12 7.41
C GLY A 266 -16.36 -11.18 7.09
N LEU A 267 -15.08 -10.82 7.18
CA LEU A 267 -13.95 -11.75 6.96
C LEU A 267 -13.89 -12.87 8.01
N GLU A 268 -14.49 -12.68 9.18
CA GLU A 268 -14.61 -13.70 10.22
C GLU A 268 -15.83 -14.63 9.99
N ASN A 269 -16.76 -14.29 9.07
CA ASN A 269 -18.03 -14.99 8.89
C ASN A 269 -18.35 -15.47 7.45
N PHE A 270 -17.54 -15.13 6.45
CA PHE A 270 -17.72 -15.61 5.07
C PHE A 270 -17.47 -17.12 4.94
N GLN A 271 -18.20 -17.79 4.06
CA GLN A 271 -18.22 -19.24 3.83
C GLN A 271 -17.50 -19.69 2.55
N GLY A 272 -17.25 -18.79 1.60
CA GLY A 272 -16.64 -19.12 0.30
C GLY A 272 -15.15 -19.44 0.31
N ASP A 273 -14.64 -20.01 -0.77
CA ASP A 273 -13.20 -20.32 -0.96
C ASP A 273 -12.38 -19.05 -1.25
N ALA A 274 -13.06 -18.00 -1.70
CA ALA A 274 -12.51 -16.68 -1.87
C ALA A 274 -13.55 -15.62 -1.52
N VAL A 275 -13.08 -14.42 -1.23
CA VAL A 275 -13.90 -13.28 -0.85
C VAL A 275 -13.51 -12.04 -1.62
N VAL A 276 -14.51 -11.27 -2.06
CA VAL A 276 -14.35 -9.90 -2.55
C VAL A 276 -15.03 -8.93 -1.60
N ILE A 277 -14.35 -7.81 -1.31
CA ILE A 277 -14.92 -6.73 -0.50
C ILE A 277 -15.49 -5.69 -1.45
N VAL A 278 -16.77 -5.35 -1.32
CA VAL A 278 -17.48 -4.42 -2.23
C VAL A 278 -18.15 -3.31 -1.44
N MET A 279 -18.14 -2.07 -1.95
CA MET A 279 -18.81 -0.95 -1.29
C MET A 279 -20.34 -1.04 -1.44
N ALA A 280 -21.08 -0.70 -0.37
CA ALA A 280 -22.54 -0.68 -0.36
C ALA A 280 -23.18 0.40 -1.26
N ASP A 281 -22.41 1.41 -1.67
CA ASP A 281 -22.89 2.64 -2.32
C ASP A 281 -22.91 2.58 -3.86
N ASN A 282 -22.77 1.38 -4.44
CA ASN A 282 -22.76 1.14 -5.89
C ASN A 282 -21.66 1.93 -6.63
N SER A 283 -20.56 2.24 -5.94
CA SER A 283 -19.40 2.92 -6.55
C SER A 283 -18.51 1.99 -7.36
N ASP A 284 -18.54 0.70 -7.04
CA ASP A 284 -17.81 -0.36 -7.74
C ASP A 284 -18.71 -0.99 -8.82
N ALA A 285 -18.16 -1.17 -10.02
CA ALA A 285 -18.87 -1.78 -11.14
C ALA A 285 -19.02 -3.30 -10.92
N PRO A 286 -20.25 -3.88 -10.93
CA PRO A 286 -20.46 -5.30 -10.71
C PRO A 286 -19.69 -6.19 -11.70
N GLU A 287 -19.52 -5.75 -12.94
CA GLU A 287 -18.78 -6.49 -13.97
C GLU A 287 -17.34 -6.80 -13.53
N ASN A 288 -16.74 -5.94 -12.72
CA ASN A 288 -15.39 -6.16 -12.20
C ASN A 288 -15.33 -7.26 -11.12
N ILE A 289 -16.46 -7.65 -10.52
CA ILE A 289 -16.54 -8.81 -9.60
C ILE A 289 -16.31 -10.10 -10.39
N VAL A 290 -16.87 -10.19 -11.61
CA VAL A 290 -16.64 -11.31 -12.55
C VAL A 290 -15.17 -11.43 -12.91
N ASP A 291 -14.56 -10.30 -13.27
CA ASP A 291 -13.13 -10.24 -13.61
C ASP A 291 -12.29 -10.79 -12.45
N TYR A 292 -12.65 -10.46 -11.21
CA TYR A 292 -11.95 -10.94 -10.03
C TYR A 292 -12.10 -12.45 -9.88
N TYR A 293 -13.32 -12.98 -10.03
CA TYR A 293 -13.59 -14.41 -9.96
C TYR A 293 -12.74 -15.19 -10.97
N TYR A 294 -12.77 -14.82 -12.25
CA TYR A 294 -11.99 -15.53 -13.27
C TYR A 294 -10.47 -15.40 -13.06
N LYS A 295 -9.98 -14.25 -12.55
CA LYS A 295 -8.57 -14.13 -12.16
C LYS A 295 -8.19 -15.03 -10.98
N LEU A 296 -9.08 -15.26 -10.03
CA LEU A 296 -8.85 -16.26 -9.00
C LEU A 296 -8.78 -17.67 -9.61
N GLN A 297 -9.65 -17.99 -10.58
CA GLN A 297 -9.63 -19.27 -11.31
C GLN A 297 -8.35 -19.49 -12.12
N GLU A 298 -7.69 -18.43 -12.58
CA GLU A 298 -6.34 -18.51 -13.20
C GLU A 298 -5.22 -18.93 -12.23
N GLY A 299 -5.54 -19.04 -10.93
CA GLY A 299 -4.63 -19.47 -9.86
C GLY A 299 -3.98 -18.32 -9.08
N TYR A 300 -4.42 -17.07 -9.27
CA TYR A 300 -3.98 -15.97 -8.41
C TYR A 300 -4.62 -16.09 -7.03
N GLU A 301 -3.86 -15.70 -6.00
CA GLU A 301 -4.34 -15.72 -4.61
C GLU A 301 -5.01 -14.40 -4.21
N CYS A 302 -4.57 -13.29 -4.81
CA CYS A 302 -5.19 -11.99 -4.65
C CYS A 302 -5.46 -11.33 -6.01
N VAL A 303 -6.58 -10.61 -6.11
CA VAL A 303 -6.90 -9.80 -7.27
C VAL A 303 -7.19 -8.38 -6.81
N PHE A 304 -6.40 -7.43 -7.29
CA PHE A 304 -6.49 -6.03 -6.87
C PHE A 304 -6.98 -5.13 -8.00
N GLY A 305 -8.11 -4.46 -7.79
CA GLY A 305 -8.56 -3.42 -8.69
C GLY A 305 -7.65 -2.20 -8.68
N SER A 306 -7.39 -1.64 -9.85
CA SER A 306 -6.80 -0.32 -10.01
C SER A 306 -7.63 0.60 -10.87
N ARG A 307 -7.97 1.77 -10.31
CA ARG A 307 -8.62 2.88 -11.00
C ARG A 307 -7.67 3.65 -11.91
N PHE A 308 -6.37 3.39 -11.80
CA PHE A 308 -5.30 4.22 -12.34
C PHE A 308 -4.36 3.47 -13.28
N MET A 309 -4.76 2.29 -13.74
CA MET A 309 -4.08 1.57 -14.82
C MET A 309 -4.80 1.81 -16.16
N LYS A 310 -4.18 1.39 -17.26
CA LYS A 310 -4.79 1.47 -18.59
C LYS A 310 -6.17 0.78 -18.55
N GLU A 311 -7.18 1.42 -19.12
CA GLU A 311 -8.61 1.01 -19.09
C GLU A 311 -9.34 1.21 -17.75
N GLY A 312 -8.64 1.53 -16.66
CA GLY A 312 -9.26 1.98 -15.42
C GLY A 312 -9.91 3.35 -15.58
N ARG A 313 -11.05 3.57 -14.91
CA ARG A 313 -11.82 4.82 -15.01
C ARG A 313 -12.23 5.34 -13.64
N VAL A 314 -12.17 6.65 -13.49
CA VAL A 314 -12.76 7.37 -12.36
C VAL A 314 -13.80 8.36 -12.88
N VAL A 315 -15.02 8.27 -12.36
CA VAL A 315 -16.13 9.16 -12.76
C VAL A 315 -16.49 10.06 -11.58
N ASN A 316 -16.49 11.38 -11.81
CA ASN A 316 -16.82 12.41 -10.82
C ASN A 316 -15.97 12.37 -9.53
N TYR A 317 -14.68 12.03 -9.66
CA TYR A 317 -13.75 12.01 -8.53
C TYR A 317 -13.34 13.44 -8.13
N PRO A 318 -13.53 13.87 -6.86
CA PRO A 318 -13.09 15.20 -6.42
C PRO A 318 -11.57 15.40 -6.57
N THR A 319 -11.17 16.43 -7.31
CA THR A 319 -9.76 16.67 -7.72
C THR A 319 -8.77 16.71 -6.56
N HIS A 320 -9.10 17.40 -5.47
CA HIS A 320 -8.23 17.47 -4.28
C HIS A 320 -8.05 16.09 -3.61
N LYS A 321 -9.13 15.29 -3.52
CA LYS A 321 -9.04 13.91 -3.00
C LYS A 321 -8.22 13.02 -3.94
N LEU A 322 -8.30 13.26 -5.25
CA LEU A 322 -7.55 12.51 -6.24
C LEU A 322 -6.06 12.76 -6.08
N VAL A 323 -5.62 14.01 -5.96
CA VAL A 323 -4.20 14.35 -5.76
C VAL A 323 -3.66 13.70 -4.49
N VAL A 324 -4.37 13.85 -3.36
CA VAL A 324 -3.97 13.22 -2.08
C VAL A 324 -3.91 11.69 -2.20
N ASN A 325 -4.89 11.07 -2.87
CA ASN A 325 -4.90 9.64 -3.12
C ASN A 325 -3.68 9.20 -3.95
N ARG A 326 -3.36 9.92 -5.04
CA ARG A 326 -2.21 9.60 -5.90
C ARG A 326 -0.89 9.74 -5.16
N LEU A 327 -0.74 10.76 -4.32
CA LEU A 327 0.45 10.93 -3.48
C LEU A 327 0.59 9.80 -2.44
N ALA A 328 -0.51 9.42 -1.78
CA ALA A 328 -0.50 8.31 -0.82
C ALA A 328 -0.15 6.96 -1.49
N ASN A 329 -0.72 6.69 -2.66
CA ASN A 329 -0.39 5.47 -3.42
C ASN A 329 1.07 5.49 -3.92
N LEU A 330 1.56 6.63 -4.41
CA LEU A 330 2.97 6.78 -4.82
C LEU A 330 3.91 6.52 -3.64
N PHE A 331 3.59 7.04 -2.46
CA PHE A 331 4.34 6.81 -1.23
C PHE A 331 4.43 5.31 -0.89
N VAL A 332 3.30 4.59 -0.93
CA VAL A 332 3.27 3.14 -0.69
C VAL A 332 4.06 2.37 -1.76
N GLN A 333 3.93 2.76 -3.05
CA GLN A 333 4.70 2.16 -4.14
C GLN A 333 6.20 2.29 -3.93
N ILE A 334 6.67 3.47 -3.49
CA ILE A 334 8.08 3.73 -3.24
C ILE A 334 8.59 2.89 -2.07
N ILE A 335 7.88 2.90 -0.92
CA ILE A 335 8.30 2.18 0.29
C ILE A 335 8.37 0.67 0.06
N PHE A 336 7.35 0.11 -0.61
CA PHE A 336 7.25 -1.33 -0.80
C PHE A 336 7.85 -1.83 -2.11
N GLY A 337 8.25 -0.94 -3.02
CA GLY A 337 8.76 -1.29 -4.35
C GLY A 337 7.69 -1.91 -5.26
N LEU A 338 6.44 -1.44 -5.17
CA LEU A 338 5.29 -2.06 -5.82
C LEU A 338 5.00 -1.47 -7.20
N LYS A 339 4.64 -2.35 -8.13
CA LYS A 339 4.03 -1.94 -9.41
C LYS A 339 2.54 -1.58 -9.22
N TYR A 340 1.86 -2.21 -8.27
CA TYR A 340 0.47 -1.91 -7.93
C TYR A 340 0.32 -0.47 -7.42
N ASN A 341 -0.59 0.30 -8.01
CA ASN A 341 -0.67 1.75 -7.86
C ASN A 341 -1.99 2.25 -7.23
N ASP A 342 -2.79 1.35 -6.64
CA ASP A 342 -4.10 1.69 -6.04
C ASP A 342 -4.38 0.97 -4.71
N THR A 343 -3.35 0.83 -3.88
CA THR A 343 -3.44 0.21 -2.54
C THR A 343 -4.55 0.74 -1.65
N THR A 344 -5.00 1.99 -1.81
CA THR A 344 -6.04 2.60 -0.95
C THR A 344 -7.47 2.24 -1.35
N ASN A 345 -7.68 1.52 -2.45
CA ASN A 345 -9.02 1.08 -2.87
C ASN A 345 -9.56 -0.05 -1.98
N ALA A 346 -10.84 -0.09 -1.65
CA ALA A 346 -11.42 -1.20 -0.88
C ALA A 346 -11.68 -2.44 -1.75
N PHE A 347 -12.08 -2.21 -3.01
CA PHE A 347 -12.56 -3.24 -3.91
C PHE A 347 -11.44 -4.16 -4.41
N LYS A 348 -11.30 -5.31 -3.73
CA LYS A 348 -10.24 -6.31 -3.90
C LYS A 348 -10.77 -7.70 -3.53
N ALA A 349 -10.24 -8.73 -4.17
CA ALA A 349 -10.53 -10.12 -3.86
C ALA A 349 -9.31 -10.88 -3.33
N TYR A 350 -9.57 -11.85 -2.46
CA TYR A 350 -8.58 -12.66 -1.76
C TYR A 350 -9.11 -14.08 -1.63
N ARG A 351 -8.25 -15.08 -1.81
CA ARG A 351 -8.58 -16.45 -1.41
C ARG A 351 -8.65 -16.57 0.12
N ARG A 352 -9.41 -17.54 0.61
CA ARG A 352 -9.59 -17.81 2.04
C ARG A 352 -8.27 -17.97 2.78
N GLU A 353 -7.33 -18.72 2.22
CA GLU A 353 -6.01 -18.93 2.82
C GLU A 353 -5.18 -17.64 2.92
N VAL A 354 -5.42 -16.66 2.03
CA VAL A 354 -4.80 -15.34 2.15
C VAL A 354 -5.35 -14.63 3.36
N ILE A 355 -6.68 -14.61 3.49
CA ILE A 355 -7.36 -13.98 4.62
C ILE A 355 -6.83 -14.55 5.94
N GLU A 356 -6.86 -15.87 6.10
CA GLU A 356 -6.30 -16.58 7.26
C GLU A 356 -4.84 -16.22 7.51
N GLY A 357 -4.03 -16.17 6.45
CA GLY A 357 -2.61 -15.89 6.54
C GLY A 357 -2.23 -14.42 6.74
N ILE A 358 -3.15 -13.47 6.60
CA ILE A 358 -2.91 -12.03 6.89
C ILE A 358 -3.45 -11.59 8.26
N PHE A 359 -4.22 -12.43 8.96
CA PHE A 359 -4.57 -12.18 10.35
C PHE A 359 -3.32 -12.18 11.27
N PRO A 360 -3.36 -11.49 12.42
CA PRO A 360 -4.42 -10.58 12.87
C PRO A 360 -4.46 -9.27 12.08
N LEU A 361 -5.64 -8.68 11.86
CA LEU A 361 -5.82 -7.37 11.23
C LEU A 361 -5.97 -6.27 12.30
N LEU A 362 -5.19 -5.19 12.19
CA LEU A 362 -5.13 -4.10 13.17
C LEU A 362 -6.09 -2.95 12.84
N SER A 363 -6.46 -2.79 11.58
CA SER A 363 -7.17 -1.60 11.12
C SER A 363 -8.64 -1.58 11.54
N HIS A 364 -9.05 -0.49 12.19
CA HIS A 364 -10.42 -0.24 12.63
C HIS A 364 -11.27 0.48 11.56
N HIS A 365 -10.61 1.17 10.63
CA HIS A 365 -11.26 2.00 9.61
C HIS A 365 -10.70 1.67 8.22
N PHE A 366 -10.84 2.58 7.26
CA PHE A 366 -10.34 2.43 5.89
C PHE A 366 -8.82 2.21 5.77
N ASN A 367 -8.02 2.37 6.83
CA ASN A 367 -6.62 1.94 6.80
C ASN A 367 -6.48 0.43 6.53
N LEU A 368 -7.55 -0.35 6.73
CA LEU A 368 -7.63 -1.76 6.35
C LEU A 368 -7.37 -1.98 4.86
N THR A 369 -7.83 -1.05 4.01
CA THR A 369 -7.68 -1.13 2.55
C THR A 369 -6.22 -1.22 2.12
N VAL A 370 -5.31 -0.62 2.91
CA VAL A 370 -3.86 -0.66 2.72
C VAL A 370 -3.24 -1.84 3.48
N GLU A 371 -3.72 -2.15 4.68
CA GLU A 371 -3.20 -3.26 5.49
C GLU A 371 -3.29 -4.61 4.77
N MET A 372 -4.48 -4.99 4.30
CA MET A 372 -4.73 -6.30 3.71
C MET A 372 -3.83 -6.59 2.49
N PRO A 373 -3.78 -5.73 1.44
CA PRO A 373 -2.95 -6.01 0.29
C PRO A 373 -1.46 -5.94 0.64
N LEU A 374 -1.03 -5.04 1.53
CA LEU A 374 0.38 -4.97 1.91
C LEU A 374 0.83 -6.21 2.67
N LYS A 375 0.03 -6.71 3.62
CA LYS A 375 0.33 -7.97 4.31
C LYS A 375 0.37 -9.13 3.33
N ALA A 376 -0.61 -9.24 2.43
CA ALA A 376 -0.61 -10.28 1.41
C ALA A 376 0.67 -10.25 0.55
N ILE A 377 1.05 -9.06 0.06
CA ILE A 377 2.24 -8.91 -0.78
C ILE A 377 3.53 -9.20 0.01
N VAL A 378 3.65 -8.67 1.24
CA VAL A 378 4.85 -8.85 2.08
C VAL A 378 5.03 -10.29 2.50
N ARG A 379 3.93 -11.02 2.77
CA ARG A 379 3.94 -12.44 3.15
C ARG A 379 4.09 -13.38 1.94
N GLY A 380 4.21 -12.84 0.73
CA GLY A 380 4.58 -13.60 -0.47
C GLY A 380 3.41 -14.26 -1.21
N TYR A 381 2.17 -13.81 -0.99
CA TYR A 381 1.03 -14.26 -1.77
C TYR A 381 1.10 -13.73 -3.21
N SER A 382 0.72 -14.58 -4.16
CA SER A 382 0.61 -14.18 -5.56
C SER A 382 -0.55 -13.20 -5.75
N TYR A 383 -0.36 -12.19 -6.59
CA TYR A 383 -1.43 -11.26 -6.92
C TYR A 383 -1.38 -10.82 -8.37
N THR A 384 -2.54 -10.42 -8.86
CA THR A 384 -2.69 -9.71 -10.13
C THR A 384 -3.47 -8.42 -9.95
N THR A 385 -3.42 -7.55 -10.95
CA THR A 385 -4.13 -6.27 -10.95
C THR A 385 -5.01 -6.17 -12.17
N VAL A 386 -6.26 -5.73 -11.99
CA VAL A 386 -7.21 -5.53 -13.09
C VAL A 386 -7.70 -4.08 -13.13
N PRO A 387 -7.98 -3.52 -14.32
CA PRO A 387 -8.56 -2.20 -14.43
C PRO A 387 -9.99 -2.23 -13.89
N ILE A 388 -10.33 -1.24 -13.08
CA ILE A 388 -11.69 -1.10 -12.56
C ILE A 388 -12.28 0.27 -12.87
N THR A 389 -13.60 0.32 -12.90
CA THR A 389 -14.35 1.58 -12.98
C THR A 389 -14.89 1.94 -11.62
N TRP A 390 -14.50 3.11 -11.11
CA TRP A 390 -15.03 3.67 -9.88
C TRP A 390 -15.86 4.91 -10.17
N ARG A 391 -17.07 4.96 -9.62
CA ARG A 391 -17.99 6.09 -9.76
C ARG A 391 -18.24 6.71 -8.40
N ASN A 392 -18.25 8.04 -8.32
CA ASN A 392 -18.64 8.68 -7.08
C ASN A 392 -20.06 8.26 -6.67
N ARG A 393 -20.27 8.10 -5.36
CA ARG A 393 -21.55 7.66 -4.78
C ARG A 393 -22.71 8.53 -5.29
N GLN A 394 -23.87 7.91 -5.51
CA GLN A 394 -25.09 8.61 -5.92
C GLN A 394 -25.86 9.18 -4.71
N THR A 395 -25.73 8.54 -3.55
CA THR A 395 -26.46 8.86 -2.31
C THR A 395 -25.52 8.83 -1.10
N GLY A 396 -25.88 9.54 -0.03
CA GLY A 396 -25.13 9.57 1.24
C GLY A 396 -23.96 10.57 1.28
N VAL A 397 -23.53 10.95 2.48
CA VAL A 397 -22.46 11.94 2.70
C VAL A 397 -21.16 11.25 3.16
N SER A 398 -20.05 11.53 2.47
CA SER A 398 -18.72 11.03 2.84
C SER A 398 -18.21 11.73 4.11
N LYS A 399 -18.33 11.08 5.27
CA LYS A 399 -17.80 11.56 6.57
C LYS A 399 -16.29 11.30 6.78
N LEU A 400 -15.49 11.26 5.71
CA LEU A 400 -14.05 10.99 5.81
C LEU A 400 -13.27 12.22 6.34
N LYS A 401 -12.79 12.13 7.59
CA LYS A 401 -11.88 13.12 8.19
C LYS A 401 -10.43 12.86 7.76
N ILE A 402 -9.94 13.66 6.83
CA ILE A 402 -8.63 13.47 6.14
C ILE A 402 -7.44 13.38 7.13
N LYS A 403 -7.40 14.21 8.17
CA LYS A 403 -6.28 14.26 9.15
C LYS A 403 -6.16 12.98 9.98
N GLU A 404 -7.27 12.47 10.49
CA GLU A 404 -7.32 11.23 11.28
C GLU A 404 -6.99 10.00 10.42
N MET A 405 -7.38 10.02 9.14
CA MET A 405 -7.05 8.93 8.22
C MET A 405 -5.57 8.91 7.85
N GLY A 406 -4.94 10.07 7.64
CA GLY A 406 -3.53 10.15 7.26
C GLY A 406 -2.60 9.47 8.26
N SER A 407 -2.78 9.74 9.56
CA SER A 407 -1.96 9.12 10.61
C SER A 407 -2.20 7.61 10.74
N ARG A 408 -3.46 7.16 10.63
CA ARG A 408 -3.82 5.73 10.65
C ARG A 408 -3.24 4.97 9.46
N TYR A 409 -3.25 5.57 8.27
CA TYR A 409 -2.62 5.00 7.08
C TYR A 409 -1.11 4.91 7.26
N LEU A 410 -0.47 5.99 7.71
CA LEU A 410 0.97 6.01 7.95
C LEU A 410 1.38 4.95 8.97
N PHE A 411 0.64 4.81 10.08
CA PHE A 411 0.89 3.78 11.08
C PHE A 411 0.88 2.37 10.47
N ILE A 412 -0.14 2.01 9.70
CA ILE A 412 -0.24 0.69 9.06
C ILE A 412 0.88 0.48 8.03
N VAL A 413 1.18 1.48 7.20
CA VAL A 413 2.26 1.42 6.21
C VAL A 413 3.60 1.16 6.91
N LEU A 414 3.89 1.89 7.99
CA LEU A 414 5.11 1.69 8.77
C LEU A 414 5.13 0.34 9.49
N TYR A 415 4.00 -0.09 10.07
CA TYR A 415 3.88 -1.39 10.73
C TYR A 415 4.21 -2.54 9.77
N VAL A 416 3.58 -2.58 8.59
CA VAL A 416 3.83 -3.63 7.59
C VAL A 416 5.23 -3.48 6.96
N PHE A 417 5.77 -2.26 6.90
CA PHE A 417 7.14 -2.03 6.45
C PHE A 417 8.15 -2.60 7.44
N LEU A 418 7.93 -2.42 8.74
CA LEU A 418 8.75 -3.02 9.79
C LEU A 418 8.64 -4.55 9.75
N GLU A 419 7.45 -5.11 9.54
CA GLU A 419 7.28 -6.55 9.30
C GLU A 419 8.16 -6.99 8.12
N LYS A 420 8.07 -6.33 6.97
CA LYS A 420 8.87 -6.64 5.77
C LYS A 420 10.38 -6.56 6.02
N MET A 421 10.84 -5.54 6.75
CA MET A 421 12.27 -5.24 6.91
C MET A 421 12.94 -6.02 8.04
N LEU A 422 12.23 -6.21 9.15
CA LEU A 422 12.82 -6.72 10.39
C LEU A 422 12.52 -8.20 10.61
N SER A 423 11.45 -8.76 10.02
CA SER A 423 11.13 -10.19 10.15
C SER A 423 12.08 -11.12 9.42
N ARG A 424 13.04 -10.61 8.62
CA ARG A 424 13.99 -11.44 7.86
C ARG A 424 13.34 -12.55 7.00
N GLY A 425 12.07 -12.37 6.62
CA GLY A 425 11.33 -13.34 5.83
C GLY A 425 10.59 -14.40 6.63
N ASP A 426 10.50 -14.28 7.96
CA ASP A 426 9.82 -15.25 8.84
C ASP A 426 8.34 -15.45 8.47
N TYR A 427 7.70 -14.39 7.98
CA TYR A 427 6.30 -14.42 7.53
C TYR A 427 6.14 -14.62 6.01
N VAL A 428 7.25 -14.73 5.26
CA VAL A 428 7.20 -14.94 3.82
C VAL A 428 6.99 -16.44 3.55
N ARG A 429 5.94 -16.77 2.79
CA ARG A 429 5.64 -18.16 2.45
C ARG A 429 6.77 -18.73 1.57
N LYS A 430 7.45 -19.78 2.05
CA LYS A 430 8.59 -20.42 1.35
C LYS A 430 8.17 -21.29 0.16
N GLN A 431 6.92 -21.72 0.12
CA GLN A 431 6.33 -22.46 -1.00
C GLN A 431 4.97 -21.83 -1.33
N PRO A 432 4.75 -21.36 -2.57
CA PRO A 432 3.40 -21.21 -3.07
C PRO A 432 2.74 -22.59 -3.06
N LEU A 433 1.45 -22.71 -2.72
CA LEU A 433 0.73 -23.99 -2.69
C LEU A 433 1.00 -24.79 -3.99
N ALA A 434 1.95 -25.72 -3.92
CA ALA A 434 2.01 -26.88 -4.78
C ALA A 434 1.33 -27.97 -3.96
N THR A 435 0.12 -28.32 -4.38
CA THR A 435 -0.74 -29.32 -3.75
C THR A 435 0.09 -30.56 -3.41
N THR A 436 0.20 -30.88 -2.12
CA THR A 436 0.64 -32.20 -1.70
C THR A 436 -0.53 -33.15 -1.97
N VAL A 437 -0.63 -33.64 -3.21
CA VAL A 437 -1.42 -34.84 -3.47
C VAL A 437 -0.69 -35.98 -2.78
N ARG A 438 -1.07 -36.28 -1.53
CA ARG A 438 -0.79 -37.60 -0.97
C ARG A 438 -1.55 -38.58 -1.85
N ARG A 439 -0.85 -39.22 -2.78
CA ARG A 439 -1.30 -40.49 -3.34
C ARG A 439 -1.43 -41.42 -2.14
N GLU A 440 -2.66 -41.68 -1.72
CA GLU A 440 -2.93 -42.92 -1.00
C GLU A 440 -2.59 -44.05 -1.98
N THR A 441 -1.44 -44.67 -1.75
CA THR A 441 -1.12 -45.97 -2.33
C THR A 441 -2.16 -46.95 -1.85
N ARG A 442 -2.80 -47.61 -2.83
CA ARG A 442 -3.73 -48.73 -2.68
C ARG A 442 -3.27 -49.78 -1.67
#